data_AF-A0A955SCR1-F1
#
_entry.id   AF-A0A955SCR1-F1
#
_cell.length_a   1.000
_cell.length_b   1.000
_cell.length_c   1.000
_cell.angle_alpha   90.00
_cell.angle_beta   90.00
_cell.angle_gamma   90.00
#
_symmetry.space_group_name_H-M   'P 1'
#
loop_
_entity.id
_entity.type
_entity.pdbx_description
1 polymer ?
#
loop_
_entity_poly.entity_id
_entity_poly.type
_entity_poly.pdbx_seq_one_letter_code
_entity_poly.pdbx_strand_id
1 'polypeptide(L)'
;LYAHPEGDGPFPAILQIHGGGQTCYPSNVAFFVKHGYACLSFDWSGPRDNRPESEITMWHQDFRGEYMDPEDHEPGQNFIHHAVLASVRGIDILSQRPEVDKEKIGVQGVSWGGYLTWLVNGLEPRLKAAVPVYGIGELEKQWSGIGQSLRNRSEAFQAYWKTNYDPASFADNQHGPVLFLNATNDFFGQLDECEARLKQVQVPHRRSYGANRMHSLDPESVNAAMAWFDAHLKDVGEFPEAPVLEMGVDSKGVPVATLKVDESRPVESVRVDFARGPFHPLLKGWLSSPADRTAEGVWRVEIPVVDSAEPLSLIPQVIYEGDALLSGEVVNLVPAQEFPTARATQLTSDTLSDWDNGPSGWLLQRGTDFTHADNTRLELGEVEGHQALVYRSESPAGSIRLVTRVFADSARNKGNKKSLVLWTHDIEGITLKTNWFLRQPGALTHKASAKVGKGWVKHVFPLSELIRIEEETDQSPEGSKETLENWNDVHSLELTAQTVPEGLPAIGWMGWE
;
A
#
# COMPACT_ATOMS: atom_id res chain seq x y z
N LEU A 1 -11.93 21.97 -10.50
CA LEU A 1 -11.96 22.76 -9.24
C LEU A 1 -10.66 23.51 -9.07
N TYR A 2 -10.72 24.82 -8.80
CA TYR A 2 -9.54 25.65 -8.53
C TYR A 2 -9.77 26.50 -7.29
N ALA A 3 -8.76 26.62 -6.43
CA ALA A 3 -8.72 27.59 -5.37
C ALA A 3 -7.26 27.98 -5.04
N HIS A 4 -7.09 29.10 -4.38
CA HIS A 4 -5.79 29.60 -3.92
C HIS A 4 -5.91 30.21 -2.51
N PRO A 5 -4.79 30.38 -1.78
CA PRO A 5 -4.80 31.06 -0.49
C PRO A 5 -5.27 32.52 -0.62
N GLU A 6 -5.79 33.09 0.47
CA GLU A 6 -6.12 34.52 0.50
C GLU A 6 -4.85 35.38 0.31
N GLY A 7 -4.98 36.49 -0.43
CA GLY A 7 -3.89 37.41 -0.76
C GLY A 7 -3.55 37.45 -2.25
N ASP A 8 -2.55 38.26 -2.62
CA ASP A 8 -2.23 38.57 -4.02
C ASP A 8 -1.18 37.62 -4.65
N GLY A 9 -0.55 36.75 -3.86
CA GLY A 9 0.49 35.83 -4.33
C GLY A 9 1.85 36.52 -4.59
N PRO A 10 2.71 35.97 -5.47
CA PRO A 10 2.48 34.74 -6.24
C PRO A 10 2.64 33.50 -5.36
N PHE A 11 1.72 32.54 -5.49
CA PHE A 11 1.73 31.28 -4.75
C PHE A 11 2.36 30.16 -5.57
N PRO A 12 3.13 29.23 -4.96
CA PRO A 12 3.41 27.96 -5.62
C PRO A 12 2.10 27.23 -5.91
N ALA A 13 2.09 26.37 -6.92
CA ALA A 13 0.87 25.70 -7.34
C ALA A 13 1.02 24.18 -7.46
N ILE A 14 -0.08 23.47 -7.20
CA ILE A 14 -0.17 22.02 -7.34
C ILE A 14 -1.28 21.67 -8.34
N LEU A 15 -0.92 20.93 -9.39
CA LEU A 15 -1.90 20.16 -10.15
C LEU A 15 -2.18 18.85 -9.40
N GLN A 16 -3.42 18.65 -8.96
CA GLN A 16 -3.87 17.46 -8.24
C GLN A 16 -4.68 16.56 -9.17
N ILE A 17 -4.28 15.30 -9.32
CA ILE A 17 -4.91 14.31 -10.20
C ILE A 17 -5.53 13.19 -9.36
N HIS A 18 -6.85 13.03 -9.41
CA HIS A 18 -7.55 11.98 -8.66
C HIS A 18 -7.34 10.58 -9.25
N GLY A 19 -7.66 9.54 -8.47
CA GLY A 19 -7.55 8.14 -8.89
C GLY A 19 -8.68 7.65 -9.78
N GLY A 20 -8.57 6.40 -10.25
CA GLY A 20 -9.58 5.80 -11.11
C GLY A 20 -10.87 5.55 -10.34
N GLY A 21 -12.01 5.82 -10.97
CA GLY A 21 -13.29 5.74 -10.29
C GLY A 21 -13.44 6.77 -9.16
N GLN A 22 -12.68 7.87 -9.17
CA GLN A 22 -12.82 9.04 -8.28
C GLN A 22 -13.21 10.29 -9.08
N THR A 23 -13.43 11.43 -8.41
CA THR A 23 -13.66 12.75 -9.02
C THR A 23 -12.81 13.80 -8.30
N CYS A 24 -12.93 15.06 -8.71
CA CYS A 24 -12.42 16.20 -7.97
C CYS A 24 -13.11 16.35 -6.61
N TYR A 25 -12.38 16.18 -5.51
CA TYR A 25 -12.91 16.51 -4.19
C TYR A 25 -12.48 17.91 -3.75
N PRO A 26 -13.42 18.81 -3.37
CA PRO A 26 -13.08 20.11 -2.81
C PRO A 26 -12.13 20.02 -1.60
N SER A 27 -12.21 18.94 -0.81
CA SER A 27 -11.31 18.69 0.32
C SER A 27 -9.84 18.56 -0.09
N ASN A 28 -9.55 17.95 -1.24
CA ASN A 28 -8.17 17.81 -1.73
C ASN A 28 -7.60 19.18 -2.12
N VAL A 29 -8.39 20.01 -2.80
CA VAL A 29 -7.99 21.38 -3.16
C VAL A 29 -7.82 22.23 -1.90
N ALA A 30 -8.78 22.16 -0.97
CA ALA A 30 -8.73 22.89 0.30
C ALA A 30 -7.52 22.49 1.15
N PHE A 31 -7.10 21.22 1.11
CA PHE A 31 -5.89 20.75 1.77
C PHE A 31 -4.65 21.51 1.27
N PHE A 32 -4.41 21.58 -0.04
CA PHE A 32 -3.26 22.31 -0.58
C PHE A 32 -3.35 23.83 -0.33
N VAL A 33 -4.53 24.42 -0.45
CA VAL A 33 -4.77 25.84 -0.15
C VAL A 33 -4.46 26.17 1.31
N LYS A 34 -4.89 25.33 2.25
CA LYS A 34 -4.57 25.48 3.68
C LYS A 34 -3.05 25.45 3.93
N HIS A 35 -2.31 24.74 3.10
CA HIS A 35 -0.85 24.68 3.15
C HIS A 35 -0.16 25.73 2.26
N GLY A 36 -0.86 26.74 1.77
CA GLY A 36 -0.25 27.86 1.05
C GLY A 36 0.04 27.60 -0.43
N TYR A 37 -0.62 26.62 -1.05
CA TYR A 37 -0.53 26.35 -2.48
C TYR A 37 -1.81 26.76 -3.22
N ALA A 38 -1.68 27.41 -4.37
CA ALA A 38 -2.76 27.38 -5.34
C ALA A 38 -2.96 25.95 -5.83
N CYS A 39 -4.18 25.49 -6.01
CA CYS A 39 -4.43 24.11 -6.40
C CYS A 39 -5.51 24.03 -7.48
N LEU A 40 -5.19 23.31 -8.55
CA LEU A 40 -6.12 22.91 -9.59
C LEU A 40 -6.28 21.39 -9.55
N SER A 41 -7.52 20.93 -9.47
CA SER A 41 -7.91 19.53 -9.70
C SER A 41 -8.93 19.50 -10.82
N PHE A 42 -8.87 18.51 -11.69
CA PHE A 42 -9.79 18.36 -12.82
C PHE A 42 -10.29 16.92 -12.92
N ASP A 43 -11.53 16.77 -13.40
CA ASP A 43 -12.11 15.45 -13.60
C ASP A 43 -11.70 14.95 -14.98
N TRP A 44 -11.04 13.79 -15.00
CA TRP A 44 -10.63 13.12 -16.22
C TRP A 44 -11.48 11.89 -16.54
N SER A 45 -12.41 11.53 -15.66
CA SER A 45 -13.30 10.38 -15.81
C SER A 45 -14.63 10.81 -16.43
N GLY A 46 -14.97 10.22 -17.59
CA GLY A 46 -16.24 10.44 -18.26
C GLY A 46 -17.45 10.00 -17.42
N PRO A 47 -18.68 10.04 -17.98
CA PRO A 47 -19.87 9.63 -17.25
C PRO A 47 -19.82 8.21 -16.71
N ARG A 48 -20.31 8.03 -15.47
CA ARG A 48 -20.38 6.72 -14.79
C ARG A 48 -21.73 6.52 -14.12
N ASP A 49 -22.15 5.26 -14.07
CA ASP A 49 -23.35 4.85 -13.33
C ASP A 49 -23.13 5.17 -11.83
N ASN A 50 -24.10 5.85 -11.22
CA ASN A 50 -24.09 6.34 -9.83
C ASN A 50 -23.31 7.64 -9.56
N ARG A 51 -23.09 8.49 -10.57
CA ARG A 51 -22.59 9.86 -10.35
C ARG A 51 -23.51 10.93 -10.92
N PRO A 52 -23.75 12.04 -10.20
CA PRO A 52 -24.47 13.17 -10.76
C PRO A 52 -23.64 13.78 -11.90
N GLU A 53 -24.31 14.18 -12.98
CA GLU A 53 -23.68 14.83 -14.15
C GLU A 53 -22.87 16.08 -13.78
N SER A 54 -23.23 16.75 -12.67
CA SER A 54 -22.52 17.91 -12.14
C SER A 54 -21.13 17.60 -11.56
N GLU A 55 -20.81 16.32 -11.33
CA GLU A 55 -19.57 15.87 -10.68
C GLU A 55 -18.65 15.10 -11.63
N ILE A 56 -18.90 15.11 -12.94
CA ILE A 56 -18.15 14.35 -13.93
C ILE A 56 -17.85 15.21 -15.15
N THR A 57 -16.76 14.88 -15.86
CA THR A 57 -16.49 15.50 -17.15
C THR A 57 -17.34 14.84 -18.24
N MET A 58 -18.05 15.63 -19.04
CA MET A 58 -18.85 15.14 -20.16
C MET A 58 -18.04 14.86 -21.42
N TRP A 59 -16.70 14.88 -21.31
CA TRP A 59 -15.83 14.93 -22.49
C TRP A 59 -16.00 13.72 -23.40
N HIS A 60 -16.43 12.56 -22.87
CA HIS A 60 -16.89 11.42 -23.69
C HIS A 60 -17.78 10.44 -22.92
N GLN A 61 -18.94 10.07 -23.47
CA GLN A 61 -19.96 9.22 -22.81
C GLN A 61 -19.56 7.75 -22.63
N ASP A 62 -18.59 7.24 -23.39
CA ASP A 62 -18.18 5.81 -23.38
C ASP A 62 -16.95 5.52 -22.50
N PHE A 63 -16.39 6.52 -21.82
CA PHE A 63 -15.14 6.39 -21.05
C PHE A 63 -15.36 5.79 -19.65
N ARG A 64 -15.66 4.49 -19.60
CA ARG A 64 -15.83 3.75 -18.35
C ARG A 64 -14.52 3.21 -17.75
N GLY A 65 -13.33 3.63 -18.21
CA GLY A 65 -12.03 3.21 -17.64
C GLY A 65 -11.74 1.70 -17.66
N GLU A 66 -12.63 0.91 -18.25
CA GLU A 66 -12.59 -0.56 -18.32
C GLU A 66 -12.58 -1.07 -19.76
N TYR A 67 -12.96 -0.22 -20.73
CA TYR A 67 -13.08 -0.59 -22.14
C TYR A 67 -11.98 0.11 -22.94
N MET A 68 -10.82 -0.52 -23.01
CA MET A 68 -9.95 -0.34 -24.16
C MET A 68 -10.40 -1.35 -25.22
N ASP A 69 -10.97 -0.87 -26.32
CA ASP A 69 -11.19 -1.73 -27.48
C ASP A 69 -9.80 -2.20 -27.99
N PRO A 70 -9.56 -3.51 -28.14
CA PRO A 70 -8.28 -4.03 -28.62
C PRO A 70 -7.89 -3.58 -30.04
N GLU A 71 -8.80 -3.00 -30.83
CA GLU A 71 -8.54 -2.50 -32.18
C GLU A 71 -8.40 -0.97 -32.26
N ASP A 72 -8.59 -0.23 -31.16
CA ASP A 72 -8.42 1.23 -31.13
C ASP A 72 -6.93 1.59 -31.10
N HIS A 73 -6.41 1.98 -32.27
CA HIS A 73 -5.01 2.35 -32.49
C HIS A 73 -4.76 3.87 -32.56
N GLU A 74 -5.82 4.70 -32.54
CA GLU A 74 -5.68 6.14 -32.66
C GLU A 74 -5.45 6.80 -31.28
N PRO A 75 -4.38 7.59 -31.10
CA PRO A 75 -4.09 8.27 -29.83
C PRO A 75 -5.28 9.11 -29.30
N GLY A 76 -6.09 9.67 -30.19
CA GLY A 76 -7.27 10.47 -29.85
C GLY A 76 -8.46 9.68 -29.27
N GLN A 77 -8.38 8.35 -29.18
CA GLN A 77 -9.42 7.52 -28.56
C GLN A 77 -9.00 6.97 -27.18
N ASN A 78 -7.73 7.12 -26.78
CA ASN A 78 -7.24 6.60 -25.51
C ASN A 78 -7.41 7.60 -24.35
N PHE A 79 -7.90 7.13 -23.21
CA PHE A 79 -8.15 8.00 -22.05
C PHE A 79 -6.88 8.56 -21.44
N ILE A 80 -5.79 7.80 -21.46
CA ILE A 80 -4.50 8.22 -20.92
C ILE A 80 -4.01 9.41 -21.74
N HIS A 81 -4.16 9.37 -23.06
CA HIS A 81 -3.82 10.48 -23.93
C HIS A 81 -4.58 11.76 -23.54
N HIS A 82 -5.91 11.67 -23.41
CA HIS A 82 -6.74 12.82 -23.04
C HIS A 82 -6.46 13.32 -21.62
N ALA A 83 -6.25 12.43 -20.67
CA ALA A 83 -5.95 12.79 -19.29
C ALA A 83 -4.57 13.46 -19.15
N VAL A 84 -3.57 13.01 -19.90
CA VAL A 84 -2.26 13.67 -19.99
C VAL A 84 -2.40 15.05 -20.63
N LEU A 85 -3.12 15.17 -21.76
CA LEU A 85 -3.36 16.46 -22.40
C LEU A 85 -4.11 17.43 -21.47
N ALA A 86 -5.14 16.96 -20.77
CA ALA A 86 -5.88 17.74 -19.78
C ALA A 86 -4.97 18.20 -18.64
N SER A 87 -4.05 17.34 -18.18
CA SER A 87 -3.05 17.70 -17.17
C SER A 87 -2.13 18.82 -17.65
N VAL A 88 -1.58 18.71 -18.86
CA VAL A 88 -0.74 19.75 -19.48
C VAL A 88 -1.50 21.06 -19.64
N ARG A 89 -2.78 21.01 -20.05
CA ARG A 89 -3.65 22.19 -20.11
C ARG A 89 -3.97 22.76 -18.73
N GLY A 90 -4.08 21.92 -17.70
CA GLY A 90 -4.17 22.37 -16.31
C GLY A 90 -2.95 23.18 -15.89
N ILE A 91 -1.75 22.74 -16.30
CA ILE A 91 -0.50 23.46 -16.05
C ILE A 91 -0.46 24.78 -16.84
N ASP A 92 -0.96 24.81 -18.08
CA ASP A 92 -1.14 26.08 -18.82
C ASP A 92 -2.02 27.06 -18.05
N ILE A 93 -3.17 26.60 -17.57
CA ILE A 93 -4.10 27.42 -16.77
C ILE A 93 -3.41 27.96 -15.53
N LEU A 94 -2.76 27.10 -14.73
CA LEU A 94 -2.02 27.51 -13.53
C LEU A 94 -0.96 28.56 -13.85
N SER A 95 -0.16 28.34 -14.90
CA SER A 95 0.93 29.25 -15.29
C SER A 95 0.48 30.63 -15.78
N GLN A 96 -0.79 30.76 -16.17
CA GLN A 96 -1.40 32.01 -16.64
C GLN A 96 -2.17 32.75 -15.55
N ARG A 97 -2.34 32.15 -14.35
CA ARG A 97 -2.98 32.82 -13.22
C ARG A 97 -2.05 33.91 -12.66
N PRO A 98 -2.49 35.17 -12.51
CA PRO A 98 -1.65 36.24 -11.98
C PRO A 98 -1.18 35.98 -10.55
N GLU A 99 -1.97 35.24 -9.76
CA GLU A 99 -1.64 34.88 -8.37
C GLU A 99 -0.73 33.64 -8.24
N VAL A 100 -0.34 32.99 -9.34
CA VAL A 100 0.50 31.77 -9.32
C VAL A 100 1.93 32.09 -9.76
N ASP A 101 2.91 31.59 -9.02
CA ASP A 101 4.30 31.54 -9.47
C ASP A 101 4.47 30.40 -10.48
N LYS A 102 4.54 30.75 -11.77
CA LYS A 102 4.71 29.79 -12.85
C LYS A 102 6.03 29.00 -12.77
N GLU A 103 7.02 29.49 -12.03
CA GLU A 103 8.29 28.80 -11.83
C GLU A 103 8.24 27.83 -10.64
N LYS A 104 7.11 27.72 -9.93
CA LYS A 104 6.92 26.87 -8.74
C LYS A 104 5.65 26.01 -8.84
N ILE A 105 5.52 25.27 -9.95
CA ILE A 105 4.41 24.34 -10.19
C ILE A 105 4.85 22.90 -9.92
N GLY A 106 4.13 22.20 -9.07
CA GLY A 106 4.26 20.76 -8.86
C GLY A 106 3.02 19.97 -9.29
N VAL A 107 3.15 18.65 -9.30
CA VAL A 107 2.06 17.73 -9.62
C VAL A 107 1.98 16.61 -8.58
N GLN A 108 0.76 16.26 -8.20
CA GLN A 108 0.48 15.14 -7.30
C GLN A 108 -0.68 14.34 -7.87
N GLY A 109 -0.59 13.02 -7.82
CA GLY A 109 -1.72 12.18 -8.17
C GLY A 109 -1.74 10.83 -7.48
N VAL A 110 -2.93 10.25 -7.35
CA VAL A 110 -3.15 9.00 -6.61
C VAL A 110 -3.64 7.89 -7.53
N SER A 111 -3.06 6.69 -7.42
CA SER A 111 -3.45 5.51 -8.21
C SER A 111 -3.32 5.79 -9.71
N TRP A 112 -4.40 5.75 -10.49
CA TRP A 112 -4.39 6.26 -11.86
C TRP A 112 -3.92 7.72 -12.00
N GLY A 113 -4.17 8.58 -11.01
CA GLY A 113 -3.58 9.90 -10.95
C GLY A 113 -2.06 9.86 -10.73
N GLY A 114 -1.55 8.87 -10.00
CA GLY A 114 -0.11 8.63 -9.82
C GLY A 114 0.53 8.15 -11.12
N TYR A 115 -0.14 7.24 -11.83
CA TYR A 115 0.20 6.83 -13.19
C TYR A 115 0.29 8.01 -14.16
N LEU A 116 -0.73 8.88 -14.15
CA LEU A 116 -0.71 10.11 -14.95
C LEU A 116 0.39 11.07 -14.49
N THR A 117 0.70 11.14 -13.20
CA THR A 117 1.78 11.98 -12.67
C THR A 117 3.13 11.61 -13.27
N TRP A 118 3.44 10.31 -13.38
CA TRP A 118 4.68 9.85 -14.03
C TRP A 118 4.75 10.25 -15.51
N LEU A 119 3.66 10.09 -16.25
CA LEU A 119 3.59 10.48 -17.67
C LEU A 119 3.72 11.99 -17.84
N VAL A 120 2.98 12.76 -17.06
CA VAL A 120 2.96 14.23 -17.14
C VAL A 120 4.32 14.79 -16.75
N ASN A 121 4.93 14.33 -15.65
CA ASN A 121 6.27 14.77 -15.25
C ASN A 121 7.36 14.33 -16.24
N GLY A 122 7.12 13.25 -16.99
CA GLY A 122 7.98 12.81 -18.08
C GLY A 122 7.83 13.59 -19.39
N LEU A 123 6.80 14.43 -19.52
CA LEU A 123 6.47 15.17 -20.75
C LEU A 123 6.47 16.69 -20.56
N GLU A 124 6.32 17.18 -19.32
CA GLU A 124 6.13 18.59 -19.00
C GLU A 124 7.33 19.18 -18.25
N PRO A 125 8.24 19.89 -18.94
CA PRO A 125 9.46 20.43 -18.34
C PRO A 125 9.24 21.62 -17.39
N ARG A 126 8.03 22.19 -17.33
CA ARG A 126 7.71 23.28 -16.37
C ARG A 126 7.58 22.79 -14.93
N LEU A 127 7.33 21.50 -14.70
CA LEU A 127 7.16 20.95 -13.37
C LEU A 127 8.46 20.98 -12.56
N LYS A 128 8.35 21.40 -11.29
CA LYS A 128 9.49 21.52 -10.37
C LYS A 128 9.48 20.52 -9.21
N ALA A 129 8.42 19.74 -9.08
CA ALA A 129 8.31 18.64 -8.13
C ALA A 129 7.14 17.73 -8.53
N ALA A 130 7.30 16.42 -8.38
CA ALA A 130 6.27 15.44 -8.63
C ALA A 130 6.12 14.47 -7.44
N VAL A 131 4.88 14.18 -7.06
CA VAL A 131 4.53 13.19 -6.04
C VAL A 131 3.53 12.19 -6.62
N PRO A 132 3.99 11.19 -7.38
CA PRO A 132 3.15 10.06 -7.77
C PRO A 132 2.90 9.13 -6.57
N VAL A 133 1.63 8.80 -6.34
CA VAL A 133 1.20 7.85 -5.31
C VAL A 133 0.68 6.58 -5.99
N TYR A 134 1.42 5.47 -5.85
CA TYR A 134 1.25 4.22 -6.64
C TYR A 134 1.40 4.46 -8.16
N GLY A 135 1.17 3.42 -8.98
CA GLY A 135 0.96 3.59 -10.42
C GLY A 135 2.23 3.83 -11.25
N ILE A 136 3.35 3.22 -10.89
CA ILE A 136 4.66 3.45 -11.55
C ILE A 136 4.82 2.80 -12.93
N GLY A 137 3.79 2.10 -13.43
CA GLY A 137 3.83 1.42 -14.73
C GLY A 137 4.21 -0.06 -14.67
N GLU A 138 4.56 -0.62 -15.83
CA GLU A 138 4.74 -2.05 -16.10
C GLU A 138 3.55 -2.89 -15.66
N LEU A 139 2.36 -2.38 -15.96
CA LEU A 139 1.11 -2.98 -15.50
C LEU A 139 0.96 -4.42 -16.00
N GLU A 140 1.52 -4.78 -17.16
CA GLU A 140 1.52 -6.13 -17.71
C GLU A 140 2.29 -7.13 -16.85
N LYS A 141 3.28 -6.69 -16.07
CA LYS A 141 4.01 -7.53 -15.11
C LYS A 141 3.31 -7.60 -13.78
N GLN A 142 2.51 -6.59 -13.46
CA GLN A 142 1.79 -6.55 -12.20
C GLN A 142 0.70 -7.61 -12.16
N TRP A 143 0.65 -8.32 -11.03
CA TRP A 143 -0.50 -9.12 -10.63
C TRP A 143 -1.70 -8.23 -10.23
N SER A 144 -2.42 -7.73 -11.22
CA SER A 144 -3.65 -6.96 -11.10
C SER A 144 -4.64 -7.31 -12.21
N GLY A 145 -5.92 -6.91 -12.06
CA GLY A 145 -6.94 -7.11 -13.09
C GLY A 145 -6.54 -6.47 -14.42
N ILE A 146 -6.03 -5.24 -14.40
CA ILE A 146 -5.54 -4.58 -15.61
C ILE A 146 -4.31 -5.28 -16.19
N GLY A 147 -3.38 -5.73 -15.35
CA GLY A 147 -2.23 -6.48 -15.83
C GLY A 147 -2.63 -7.77 -16.54
N GLN A 148 -3.64 -8.47 -16.01
CA GLN A 148 -4.20 -9.64 -16.67
C GLN A 148 -4.87 -9.28 -17.99
N SER A 149 -5.68 -8.21 -18.02
CA SER A 149 -6.29 -7.72 -19.25
C SER A 149 -5.26 -7.39 -20.32
N LEU A 150 -4.13 -6.76 -19.96
CA LEU A 150 -3.02 -6.44 -20.87
C LEU A 150 -2.33 -7.71 -21.39
N ARG A 151 -2.02 -8.67 -20.52
CA ARG A 151 -1.40 -9.96 -20.90
C ARG A 151 -2.28 -10.78 -21.85
N ASN A 152 -3.60 -10.61 -21.78
CA ASN A 152 -4.55 -11.28 -22.68
C ASN A 152 -4.66 -10.60 -24.06
N ARG A 153 -3.97 -9.49 -24.30
CA ARG A 153 -3.91 -8.82 -25.62
C ARG A 153 -2.77 -9.36 -26.48
N SER A 154 -2.80 -9.05 -27.78
CA SER A 154 -1.73 -9.41 -28.71
C SER A 154 -0.40 -8.77 -28.33
N GLU A 155 0.72 -9.41 -28.68
CA GLU A 155 2.07 -8.87 -28.44
C GLU A 155 2.25 -7.48 -29.06
N ALA A 156 1.68 -7.25 -30.25
CA ALA A 156 1.69 -5.95 -30.91
C ALA A 156 0.99 -4.87 -30.08
N PHE A 157 -0.16 -5.19 -29.47
CA PHE A 157 -0.86 -4.28 -28.58
C PHE A 157 -0.08 -4.01 -27.29
N GLN A 158 0.51 -5.06 -26.69
CA GLN A 158 1.34 -4.90 -25.49
C GLN A 158 2.54 -3.99 -25.75
N ALA A 159 3.22 -4.14 -26.89
CA ALA A 159 4.32 -3.28 -27.31
C ALA A 159 3.87 -1.83 -27.56
N TYR A 160 2.72 -1.64 -28.21
CA TYR A 160 2.11 -0.33 -28.43
C TYR A 160 1.76 0.37 -27.11
N TRP A 161 1.08 -0.33 -26.20
CA TRP A 161 0.75 0.16 -24.86
C TRP A 161 2.01 0.61 -24.11
N LYS A 162 2.99 -0.28 -24.04
CA LYS A 162 4.26 -0.02 -23.35
C LYS A 162 4.91 1.25 -23.85
N THR A 163 4.96 1.42 -25.17
CA THR A 163 5.62 2.57 -25.81
C THR A 163 4.86 3.89 -25.59
N ASN A 164 3.53 3.87 -25.66
CA ASN A 164 2.74 5.10 -25.77
C ASN A 164 2.06 5.54 -24.47
N TYR A 165 1.79 4.59 -23.57
CA TYR A 165 0.93 4.85 -22.42
C TYR A 165 1.55 4.44 -21.10
N ASP A 166 2.48 3.49 -21.08
CA ASP A 166 3.05 3.03 -19.83
C ASP A 166 4.10 4.02 -19.26
N PRO A 167 3.95 4.49 -18.00
CA PRO A 167 4.95 5.28 -17.26
C PRO A 167 6.37 4.72 -17.34
N ALA A 168 6.48 3.41 -17.47
CA ALA A 168 7.71 2.70 -17.75
C ALA A 168 8.53 3.33 -18.88
N SER A 169 7.92 3.81 -19.94
CA SER A 169 8.66 4.39 -21.07
C SER A 169 9.16 5.81 -20.83
N PHE A 170 8.85 6.42 -19.68
CA PHE A 170 9.16 7.82 -19.38
C PHE A 170 10.01 8.01 -18.13
N ALA A 171 10.43 6.94 -17.45
CA ALA A 171 11.13 7.08 -16.18
C ALA A 171 12.53 7.69 -16.29
N ASP A 172 13.22 7.52 -17.40
CA ASP A 172 14.50 8.19 -17.65
C ASP A 172 14.34 9.65 -18.12
N ASN A 173 13.13 10.07 -18.48
CA ASN A 173 12.81 11.41 -18.98
C ASN A 173 11.99 12.26 -17.99
N GLN A 174 12.09 11.99 -16.69
CA GLN A 174 11.42 12.80 -15.67
C GLN A 174 12.05 14.20 -15.59
N HIS A 175 11.23 15.24 -15.41
CA HIS A 175 11.71 16.64 -15.36
C HIS A 175 11.80 17.20 -13.94
N GLY A 176 10.70 17.17 -13.17
CA GLY A 176 10.71 17.58 -11.77
C GLY A 176 11.27 16.47 -10.87
N PRO A 177 12.01 16.80 -9.79
CA PRO A 177 12.34 15.86 -8.72
C PRO A 177 11.12 15.06 -8.24
N VAL A 178 11.32 13.77 -7.97
CA VAL A 178 10.23 12.82 -7.65
C VAL A 178 10.30 12.31 -6.21
N LEU A 179 9.22 12.46 -5.44
CA LEU A 179 8.99 11.65 -4.24
C LEU A 179 7.90 10.62 -4.53
N PHE A 180 8.30 9.35 -4.66
CA PHE A 180 7.35 8.27 -4.91
C PHE A 180 6.76 7.75 -3.60
N LEU A 181 5.43 7.79 -3.49
CA LEU A 181 4.73 7.19 -2.34
C LEU A 181 4.11 5.87 -2.77
N ASN A 182 4.34 4.82 -2.00
CA ASN A 182 3.82 3.50 -2.30
C ASN A 182 3.53 2.70 -1.02
N ALA A 183 2.82 1.60 -1.19
CA ALA A 183 2.56 0.64 -0.14
C ALA A 183 3.33 -0.62 -0.48
N THR A 184 3.97 -1.24 0.51
CA THR A 184 4.87 -2.39 0.27
C THR A 184 4.18 -3.57 -0.39
N ASN A 185 2.85 -3.64 -0.30
CA ASN A 185 2.06 -4.70 -0.86
C ASN A 185 1.00 -4.21 -1.86
N ASP A 186 1.22 -3.07 -2.50
CA ASP A 186 0.26 -2.48 -3.45
C ASP A 186 0.07 -3.34 -4.72
N PHE A 187 -1.17 -3.51 -5.18
CA PHE A 187 -1.47 -4.24 -6.42
C PHE A 187 -1.26 -3.42 -7.69
N PHE A 188 -1.20 -2.08 -7.59
CA PHE A 188 -1.02 -1.13 -8.69
C PHE A 188 0.39 -0.49 -8.70
N GLY A 189 1.25 -0.95 -7.78
CA GLY A 189 2.59 -0.44 -7.51
C GLY A 189 3.41 -1.55 -6.86
N GLN A 190 3.56 -2.68 -7.55
CA GLN A 190 4.26 -3.83 -6.98
C GLN A 190 5.73 -3.49 -6.74
N LEU A 191 6.17 -3.68 -5.50
CA LEU A 191 7.38 -3.06 -4.96
C LEU A 191 8.65 -3.37 -5.77
N ASP A 192 8.80 -4.61 -6.23
CA ASP A 192 9.97 -5.03 -7.01
C ASP A 192 10.04 -4.28 -8.36
N GLU A 193 8.91 -4.13 -9.06
CA GLU A 193 8.83 -3.34 -10.29
C GLU A 193 9.04 -1.85 -10.01
N CYS A 194 8.58 -1.37 -8.85
CA CYS A 194 8.81 0.02 -8.43
C CYS A 194 10.30 0.33 -8.24
N GLU A 195 11.02 -0.50 -7.50
CA GLU A 195 12.46 -0.30 -7.27
C GLU A 195 13.27 -0.46 -8.56
N ALA A 196 12.91 -1.40 -9.43
CA ALA A 196 13.53 -1.54 -10.75
C ALA A 196 13.34 -0.28 -11.62
N ARG A 197 12.19 0.37 -11.49
CA ARG A 197 11.84 1.58 -12.24
C ARG A 197 12.50 2.83 -11.67
N LEU A 198 12.52 3.00 -10.34
CA LEU A 198 13.19 4.12 -9.67
C LEU A 198 14.69 4.18 -10.01
N LYS A 199 15.36 3.03 -10.19
CA LYS A 199 16.77 2.98 -10.64
C LYS A 199 17.02 3.63 -12.01
N GLN A 200 15.98 3.81 -12.83
CA GLN A 200 16.08 4.44 -14.15
C GLN A 200 15.82 5.95 -14.10
N VAL A 201 15.31 6.46 -12.97
CA VAL A 201 15.00 7.88 -12.78
C VAL A 201 16.29 8.67 -12.59
N GLN A 202 16.50 9.65 -13.48
CA GLN A 202 17.75 10.43 -13.53
C GLN A 202 17.71 11.73 -12.71
N VAL A 203 16.51 12.24 -12.42
CA VAL A 203 16.31 13.39 -11.54
C VAL A 203 16.45 12.99 -10.07
N PRO A 204 16.70 13.95 -9.15
CA PRO A 204 16.66 13.67 -7.72
C PRO A 204 15.36 12.98 -7.35
N HIS A 205 15.45 11.85 -6.66
CA HIS A 205 14.28 11.10 -6.25
C HIS A 205 14.42 10.48 -4.86
N ARG A 206 13.27 10.29 -4.23
CA ARG A 206 13.08 9.70 -2.90
C ARG A 206 11.86 8.79 -2.92
N ARG A 207 11.69 8.01 -1.85
CA ARG A 207 10.53 7.12 -1.69
C ARG A 207 10.01 7.09 -0.27
N SER A 208 8.72 6.86 -0.10
CA SER A 208 8.11 6.52 1.19
C SER A 208 7.21 5.31 1.01
N TYR A 209 7.50 4.27 1.78
CA TYR A 209 6.83 2.97 1.71
C TYR A 209 6.08 2.69 3.00
N GLY A 210 4.75 2.68 2.90
CA GLY A 210 3.88 2.24 3.99
C GLY A 210 3.93 0.71 4.13
N ALA A 211 4.58 0.23 5.19
CA ALA A 211 4.73 -1.20 5.45
C ALA A 211 3.38 -1.87 5.75
N ASN A 212 3.18 -3.06 5.19
CA ASN A 212 1.94 -3.83 5.20
C ASN A 212 0.72 -3.13 4.58
N ARG A 213 0.86 -1.89 4.09
CA ARG A 213 -0.27 -1.21 3.45
C ARG A 213 -0.61 -1.87 2.12
N MET A 214 -1.85 -1.66 1.68
CA MET A 214 -2.38 -2.07 0.39
C MET A 214 -3.22 -0.92 -0.14
N HIS A 215 -2.75 -0.26 -1.19
CA HIS A 215 -3.42 0.88 -1.83
C HIS A 215 -3.89 1.98 -0.87
N SER A 216 -3.13 2.15 0.21
CA SER A 216 -3.35 3.13 1.28
C SER A 216 -2.01 3.64 1.78
N LEU A 217 -1.99 4.88 2.25
CA LEU A 217 -0.78 5.54 2.77
C LEU A 217 -0.91 5.76 4.27
N ASP A 218 0.24 5.81 4.91
CA ASP A 218 0.38 6.33 6.27
C ASP A 218 0.30 7.87 6.26
N PRO A 219 -0.27 8.52 7.30
CA PRO A 219 -0.21 9.97 7.46
C PRO A 219 1.19 10.53 7.28
N GLU A 220 2.21 9.79 7.73
CA GLU A 220 3.60 10.17 7.67
C GLU A 220 4.14 10.24 6.23
N SER A 221 3.59 9.41 5.33
CA SER A 221 3.89 9.51 3.89
C SER A 221 3.26 10.76 3.26
N VAL A 222 2.09 11.18 3.74
CA VAL A 222 1.44 12.42 3.30
C VAL A 222 2.23 13.63 3.78
N ASN A 223 2.73 13.61 5.01
CA ASN A 223 3.60 14.66 5.54
C ASN A 223 4.92 14.76 4.77
N ALA A 224 5.50 13.62 4.37
CA ALA A 224 6.67 13.59 3.49
C ALA A 224 6.39 14.27 2.12
N ALA A 225 5.21 14.07 1.51
CA ALA A 225 4.82 14.79 0.30
C ALA A 225 4.75 16.29 0.49
N MET A 226 4.21 16.76 1.60
CA MET A 226 4.16 18.20 1.90
C MET A 226 5.55 18.77 2.10
N ALA A 227 6.41 18.09 2.86
CA ALA A 227 7.81 18.50 3.04
C ALA A 227 8.58 18.52 1.70
N TRP A 228 8.29 17.60 0.78
CA TRP A 228 8.87 17.59 -0.58
C TRP A 228 8.47 18.82 -1.38
N PHE A 229 7.19 19.15 -1.39
CA PHE A 229 6.70 20.35 -2.05
C PHE A 229 7.21 21.63 -1.38
N ASP A 230 7.33 21.67 -0.06
CA ASP A 230 7.86 22.84 0.65
C ASP A 230 9.33 23.09 0.27
N ALA A 231 10.16 22.04 0.24
CA ALA A 231 11.56 22.14 -0.15
C ALA A 231 11.72 22.60 -1.61
N HIS A 232 10.96 22.04 -2.55
CA HIS A 232 11.17 22.32 -3.98
C HIS A 232 10.38 23.53 -4.51
N LEU A 233 9.20 23.82 -3.95
CA LEU A 233 8.30 24.85 -4.48
C LEU A 233 8.29 26.12 -3.64
N LYS A 234 8.63 26.04 -2.34
CA LYS A 234 8.73 27.22 -1.46
C LYS A 234 10.16 27.55 -1.05
N ASP A 235 11.13 26.72 -1.43
CA ASP A 235 12.52 26.81 -0.98
C ASP A 235 12.63 26.78 0.57
N VAL A 236 11.73 26.02 1.22
CA VAL A 236 11.68 25.88 2.68
C VAL A 236 12.35 24.58 3.10
N GLY A 237 13.55 24.72 3.65
CA GLY A 237 14.34 23.59 4.14
C GLY A 237 14.91 22.72 3.03
N GLU A 238 15.83 21.84 3.42
CA GLU A 238 16.34 20.79 2.54
C GLU A 238 15.56 19.50 2.80
N PHE A 239 15.28 18.74 1.74
CA PHE A 239 14.68 17.43 1.88
C PHE A 239 15.78 16.38 2.10
N PRO A 240 15.73 15.55 3.17
CA PRO A 240 16.83 14.66 3.53
C PRO A 240 17.24 13.68 2.42
N GLU A 241 18.51 13.28 2.43
CA GLU A 241 19.00 12.15 1.66
C GLU A 241 18.35 10.83 2.11
N ALA A 242 18.18 9.90 1.17
CA ALA A 242 17.59 8.60 1.46
C ALA A 242 18.48 7.81 2.44
N PRO A 243 17.90 7.16 3.47
CA PRO A 243 18.68 6.34 4.37
C PRO A 243 19.29 5.16 3.63
N VAL A 244 20.55 4.85 3.92
CA VAL A 244 21.28 3.73 3.30
C VAL A 244 21.42 2.62 4.32
N LEU A 245 21.03 1.41 3.92
CA LEU A 245 21.11 0.21 4.75
C LEU A 245 22.26 -0.68 4.29
N GLU A 246 23.11 -1.06 5.23
CA GLU A 246 24.15 -2.06 5.05
C GLU A 246 23.89 -3.24 5.98
N MET A 247 23.95 -4.46 5.43
CA MET A 247 23.77 -5.69 6.19
C MET A 247 25.11 -6.28 6.60
N GLY A 248 25.15 -6.90 7.77
CA GLY A 248 26.28 -7.65 8.28
C GLY A 248 25.85 -8.67 9.34
N VAL A 249 26.83 -9.24 10.03
CA VAL A 249 26.62 -10.12 11.18
C VAL A 249 27.50 -9.67 12.35
N ASP A 250 27.00 -9.84 13.57
CA ASP A 250 27.79 -9.59 14.77
C ASP A 250 28.77 -10.75 15.08
N SER A 251 29.56 -10.60 16.15
CA SER A 251 30.51 -11.63 16.62
C SER A 251 29.88 -12.99 16.94
N LYS A 252 28.56 -13.05 17.15
CA LYS A 252 27.80 -14.26 17.44
C LYS A 252 27.09 -14.81 16.20
N GLY A 253 27.19 -14.16 15.05
CA GLY A 253 26.50 -14.55 13.81
C GLY A 253 25.07 -14.02 13.69
N VAL A 254 24.66 -13.07 14.54
CA VAL A 254 23.34 -12.43 14.46
C VAL A 254 23.32 -11.45 13.28
N PRO A 255 22.35 -11.57 12.34
CA PRO A 255 22.18 -10.57 11.29
C PRO A 255 21.87 -9.19 11.87
N VAL A 256 22.53 -8.17 11.34
CA VAL A 256 22.46 -6.80 11.81
C VAL A 256 22.38 -5.87 10.62
N ALA A 257 21.48 -4.89 10.69
CA ALA A 257 21.45 -3.77 9.77
C ALA A 257 22.12 -2.55 10.43
N THR A 258 22.98 -1.88 9.67
CA THR A 258 23.54 -0.56 10.01
C THR A 258 22.99 0.46 9.02
N LEU A 259 22.50 1.58 9.52
CA LEU A 259 21.85 2.61 8.73
C LEU A 259 22.66 3.91 8.79
N LYS A 260 22.95 4.45 7.61
CA LYS A 260 23.39 5.82 7.44
C LYS A 260 22.17 6.70 7.20
N VAL A 261 21.91 7.60 8.14
CA VAL A 261 20.75 8.52 8.13
C VAL A 261 21.26 9.94 7.92
N ASP A 262 20.53 10.72 7.13
CA ASP A 262 20.79 12.15 6.97
C ASP A 262 20.22 12.92 8.16
N GLU A 263 21.08 13.31 9.09
CA GLU A 263 20.68 14.05 10.29
C GLU A 263 20.68 15.58 10.09
N SER A 264 20.60 16.07 8.84
CA SER A 264 20.40 17.50 8.53
C SER A 264 19.07 18.04 9.07
N ARG A 265 18.11 17.14 9.33
CA ARG A 265 16.87 17.42 10.04
C ARG A 265 16.75 16.56 11.30
N PRO A 266 16.04 17.03 12.34
CA PRO A 266 15.82 16.23 13.54
C PRO A 266 15.11 14.91 13.21
N VAL A 267 15.69 13.81 13.71
CA VAL A 267 15.19 12.44 13.52
C VAL A 267 14.33 12.06 14.74
N GLU A 268 13.09 11.65 14.50
CA GLU A 268 12.18 11.17 15.55
C GLU A 268 12.36 9.66 15.79
N SER A 269 12.45 8.87 14.73
CA SER A 269 12.69 7.43 14.85
C SER A 269 13.36 6.84 13.61
N VAL A 270 14.12 5.76 13.82
CA VAL A 270 14.73 4.96 12.77
C VAL A 270 14.34 3.51 12.99
N ARG A 271 13.95 2.82 11.92
CA ARG A 271 13.62 1.40 11.98
C ARG A 271 13.99 0.70 10.67
N VAL A 272 14.00 -0.62 10.69
CA VAL A 272 14.04 -1.45 9.49
C VAL A 272 12.75 -2.24 9.41
N ASP A 273 12.01 -2.03 8.32
CA ASP A 273 10.88 -2.89 7.97
C ASP A 273 11.43 -4.04 7.13
N PHE A 274 11.13 -5.29 7.47
CA PHE A 274 11.66 -6.46 6.76
C PHE A 274 10.63 -7.57 6.60
N ALA A 275 10.72 -8.29 5.49
CA ALA A 275 9.90 -9.46 5.18
C ALA A 275 10.79 -10.68 4.92
N ARG A 276 10.29 -11.84 5.31
CA ARG A 276 10.97 -13.13 5.16
C ARG A 276 10.35 -13.93 4.02
N GLY A 277 11.15 -14.80 3.42
CA GLY A 277 10.71 -15.79 2.46
C GLY A 277 10.57 -15.27 1.03
N PRO A 278 10.45 -16.17 0.04
CA PRO A 278 10.37 -15.84 -1.37
C PRO A 278 8.95 -15.47 -1.80
N PHE A 279 8.21 -14.72 -0.98
CA PHE A 279 6.82 -14.40 -1.28
C PHE A 279 6.71 -13.29 -2.31
N HIS A 280 5.68 -13.39 -3.15
CA HIS A 280 5.27 -12.30 -4.03
C HIS A 280 5.01 -11.02 -3.20
N PRO A 281 5.37 -9.81 -3.68
CA PRO A 281 5.24 -8.56 -2.92
C PRO A 281 3.85 -8.36 -2.27
N LEU A 282 2.77 -8.70 -2.98
CA LEU A 282 1.39 -8.62 -2.45
C LEU A 282 1.15 -9.46 -1.19
N LEU A 283 1.92 -10.53 -1.00
CA LEU A 283 1.72 -11.52 0.04
C LEU A 283 2.71 -11.39 1.20
N LYS A 284 3.77 -10.57 1.08
CA LYS A 284 4.79 -10.38 2.12
C LYS A 284 4.17 -9.83 3.42
N GLY A 285 4.53 -10.42 4.56
CA GLY A 285 4.30 -9.83 5.88
C GLY A 285 5.54 -9.05 6.30
N TRP A 286 5.40 -7.75 6.48
CA TRP A 286 6.49 -6.87 6.90
C TRP A 286 6.49 -6.72 8.42
N LEU A 287 7.60 -7.09 9.05
CA LEU A 287 7.90 -6.87 10.45
C LEU A 287 8.72 -5.59 10.58
N SER A 288 8.76 -5.00 11.77
CA SER A 288 9.54 -3.78 12.02
C SER A 288 10.44 -3.99 13.23
N SER A 289 11.71 -3.63 13.10
CA SER A 289 12.65 -3.55 14.23
C SER A 289 13.15 -2.11 14.40
N PRO A 290 12.97 -1.48 15.57
CA PRO A 290 13.52 -0.16 15.84
C PRO A 290 15.06 -0.22 15.89
N ALA A 291 15.71 0.83 15.40
CA ALA A 291 17.16 0.97 15.44
C ALA A 291 17.58 1.91 16.56
N ASP A 292 18.68 1.56 17.23
CA ASP A 292 19.30 2.40 18.26
C ASP A 292 20.49 3.15 17.67
N ARG A 293 20.66 4.41 18.09
CA ARG A 293 21.83 5.21 17.73
C ARG A 293 23.01 4.82 18.61
N THR A 294 24.10 4.34 18.00
CA THR A 294 25.30 3.93 18.72
C THR A 294 26.16 5.12 19.15
N ALA A 295 27.15 4.87 20.01
CA ALA A 295 28.09 5.90 20.46
C ALA A 295 28.93 6.48 19.30
N GLU A 296 29.11 5.72 18.22
CA GLU A 296 29.83 6.09 17.01
C GLU A 296 28.96 6.90 16.04
N GLY A 297 27.69 7.17 16.38
CA GLY A 297 26.79 8.01 15.60
C GLY A 297 26.15 7.31 14.39
N VAL A 298 26.15 5.97 14.36
CA VAL A 298 25.41 5.18 13.36
C VAL A 298 24.18 4.56 13.98
N TRP A 299 23.16 4.29 13.17
CA TRP A 299 21.95 3.60 13.63
C TRP A 299 22.09 2.11 13.39
N ARG A 300 21.75 1.29 14.38
CA ARG A 300 21.98 -0.16 14.31
C ARG A 300 20.80 -0.93 14.85
N VAL A 301 20.48 -2.05 14.20
CA VAL A 301 19.39 -2.94 14.62
C VAL A 301 19.72 -4.40 14.33
N GLU A 302 19.33 -5.28 15.24
CA GLU A 302 19.36 -6.73 15.01
C GLU A 302 18.15 -7.12 14.15
N ILE A 303 18.40 -7.90 13.09
CA ILE A 303 17.34 -8.42 12.23
C ILE A 303 17.04 -9.85 12.66
N PRO A 304 15.88 -10.10 13.29
CA PRO A 304 15.54 -11.44 13.73
C PRO A 304 15.32 -12.33 12.51
N VAL A 305 16.01 -13.47 12.45
CA VAL A 305 15.84 -14.46 11.38
C VAL A 305 15.54 -15.83 11.98
N VAL A 306 14.68 -16.58 11.31
CA VAL A 306 14.23 -17.92 11.72
C VAL A 306 15.14 -18.99 11.17
N ASP A 307 15.49 -18.82 9.90
CA ASP A 307 16.39 -19.63 9.13
C ASP A 307 17.30 -18.68 8.35
N SER A 308 18.61 -18.79 8.53
CA SER A 308 19.55 -17.94 7.80
C SER A 308 19.59 -18.26 6.30
N ALA A 309 19.07 -19.41 5.86
CA ALA A 309 18.94 -19.75 4.45
C ALA A 309 17.68 -19.16 3.79
N GLU A 310 16.82 -18.49 4.55
CA GLU A 310 15.61 -17.86 4.04
C GLU A 310 15.91 -16.49 3.40
N PRO A 311 15.32 -16.16 2.23
CA PRO A 311 15.41 -14.82 1.67
C PRO A 311 14.84 -13.75 2.59
N LEU A 312 15.48 -12.58 2.62
CA LEU A 312 15.02 -11.37 3.30
C LEU A 312 14.86 -10.23 2.32
N SER A 313 13.79 -9.46 2.49
CA SER A 313 13.64 -8.10 1.95
C SER A 313 13.68 -7.12 3.11
N LEU A 314 14.46 -6.04 3.02
CA LEU A 314 14.61 -5.04 4.07
C LEU A 314 14.45 -3.63 3.49
N ILE A 315 13.81 -2.74 4.26
CA ILE A 315 13.60 -1.33 3.93
C ILE A 315 14.05 -0.51 5.14
N PRO A 316 15.10 0.33 5.02
CA PRO A 316 15.39 1.32 6.05
C PRO A 316 14.32 2.41 6.03
N GLN A 317 13.83 2.78 7.21
CA GLN A 317 12.78 3.78 7.40
C GLN A 317 13.24 4.81 8.43
N VAL A 318 13.03 6.08 8.12
CA VAL A 318 13.30 7.19 9.02
C VAL A 318 12.07 8.07 9.10
N ILE A 319 11.63 8.37 10.31
CA ILE A 319 10.64 9.42 10.56
C ILE A 319 11.39 10.64 11.08
N TYR A 320 11.25 11.76 10.37
CA TYR A 320 11.80 13.06 10.74
C TYR A 320 10.75 13.91 11.44
N GLU A 321 11.21 14.96 12.15
CA GLU A 321 10.33 15.94 12.79
C GLU A 321 9.26 16.47 11.83
N GLY A 322 8.02 16.48 12.34
CA GLY A 322 6.82 16.73 11.55
C GLY A 322 6.23 15.46 10.95
N ASP A 323 6.54 14.30 11.57
CA ASP A 323 6.02 12.99 11.19
C ASP A 323 6.26 12.66 9.71
N ALA A 324 7.42 13.00 9.14
CA ALA A 324 7.69 12.77 7.71
C ALA A 324 8.45 11.45 7.49
N LEU A 325 7.80 10.46 6.87
CA LEU A 325 8.40 9.16 6.58
C LEU A 325 9.25 9.20 5.31
N LEU A 326 10.49 8.75 5.43
CA LEU A 326 11.42 8.53 4.32
C LEU A 326 11.95 7.10 4.34
N SER A 327 11.86 6.43 3.19
CA SER A 327 12.38 5.08 2.98
C SER A 327 13.65 5.11 2.15
N GLY A 328 14.54 4.15 2.38
CA GLY A 328 15.66 3.86 1.47
C GLY A 328 15.32 2.75 0.48
N GLU A 329 16.35 2.32 -0.26
CA GLU A 329 16.24 1.21 -1.22
C GLU A 329 15.85 -0.10 -0.54
N VAL A 330 15.09 -0.92 -1.26
CA VAL A 330 14.79 -2.29 -0.84
C VAL A 330 16.04 -3.14 -1.02
N VAL A 331 16.57 -3.66 0.08
CA VAL A 331 17.70 -4.60 0.07
C VAL A 331 17.14 -6.02 0.12
N ASN A 332 17.51 -6.84 -0.86
CA ASN A 332 17.15 -8.26 -0.91
C ASN A 332 18.40 -9.12 -0.77
N LEU A 333 18.41 -10.10 0.13
CA LEU A 333 19.54 -11.01 0.32
C LEU A 333 19.11 -12.34 0.93
N VAL A 334 20.02 -13.33 0.95
CA VAL A 334 19.89 -14.55 1.75
C VAL A 334 21.02 -14.55 2.79
N PRO A 335 20.73 -14.45 4.11
CA PRO A 335 21.78 -14.23 5.12
C PRO A 335 22.92 -15.24 5.09
N ALA A 336 22.62 -16.53 4.93
CA ALA A 336 23.62 -17.59 4.88
C ALA A 336 24.44 -17.62 3.59
N GLN A 337 23.96 -16.99 2.50
CA GLN A 337 24.72 -16.86 1.25
C GLN A 337 25.69 -15.69 1.32
N GLU A 338 25.27 -14.55 1.88
CA GLU A 338 26.11 -13.36 2.04
C GLU A 338 27.06 -13.46 3.23
N PHE A 339 26.60 -14.05 4.34
CA PHE A 339 27.34 -14.18 5.59
C PHE A 339 27.32 -15.64 6.06
N PRO A 340 28.36 -16.44 5.75
CA PRO A 340 28.40 -17.86 6.10
C PRO A 340 28.30 -18.17 7.60
N THR A 341 28.55 -17.18 8.47
CA THR A 341 28.41 -17.29 9.93
C THR A 341 27.03 -16.84 10.45
N ALA A 342 26.13 -16.40 9.57
CA ALA A 342 24.77 -16.03 9.94
C ALA A 342 24.01 -17.21 10.54
N ARG A 343 23.30 -16.96 11.64
CA ARG A 343 22.47 -17.96 12.32
C ARG A 343 21.08 -17.46 12.62
N ALA A 344 20.16 -18.40 12.78
CA ALA A 344 18.83 -18.16 13.34
C ALA A 344 18.92 -17.47 14.71
N THR A 345 18.10 -16.43 14.91
CA THR A 345 18.00 -15.66 16.14
C THR A 345 16.59 -15.63 16.71
N GLN A 346 15.56 -15.91 15.89
CA GLN A 346 14.18 -16.01 16.34
C GLN A 346 13.74 -17.47 16.53
N LEU A 347 13.09 -17.74 17.66
CA LEU A 347 12.45 -19.03 17.94
C LEU A 347 11.03 -19.08 17.36
N THR A 348 10.56 -20.29 17.08
CA THR A 348 9.18 -20.53 16.64
C THR A 348 8.20 -20.56 17.81
N SER A 349 6.97 -20.06 17.59
CA SER A 349 5.90 -20.06 18.60
C SER A 349 4.61 -20.67 18.06
N ASP A 350 3.84 -21.30 18.93
CA ASP A 350 2.46 -21.70 18.60
C ASP A 350 1.47 -20.55 18.75
N THR A 351 1.86 -19.45 19.41
CA THR A 351 1.04 -18.23 19.48
C THR A 351 1.28 -17.40 18.22
N LEU A 352 0.18 -17.05 17.53
CA LEU A 352 0.19 -16.18 16.37
C LEU A 352 -0.04 -14.72 16.75
N SER A 353 -0.93 -14.46 17.72
CA SER A 353 -1.12 -13.15 18.32
C SER A 353 -1.89 -13.27 19.63
N ASP A 354 -1.37 -12.64 20.68
CA ASP A 354 -2.04 -12.42 21.96
C ASP A 354 -2.65 -11.01 22.07
N TRP A 355 -2.38 -10.14 21.08
CA TRP A 355 -2.82 -8.75 21.01
C TRP A 355 -2.42 -7.88 22.20
N ASP A 356 -1.57 -8.35 23.12
CA ASP A 356 -1.14 -7.56 24.29
C ASP A 356 -0.42 -6.27 23.87
N ASN A 357 0.24 -6.31 22.70
CA ASN A 357 1.00 -5.20 22.12
C ASN A 357 0.41 -4.70 20.79
N GLY A 358 -0.87 -4.99 20.51
CA GLY A 358 -1.50 -4.61 19.24
C GLY A 358 -1.49 -5.71 18.20
N PRO A 359 -1.99 -5.40 16.99
CA PRO A 359 -2.14 -6.36 15.91
C PRO A 359 -0.84 -6.71 15.20
N SER A 360 0.22 -7.07 15.93
CA SER A 360 1.57 -7.34 15.40
C SER A 360 1.57 -8.20 14.12
N GLY A 361 1.80 -7.58 12.95
CA GLY A 361 1.81 -8.27 11.64
C GLY A 361 0.42 -8.63 11.06
N TRP A 362 -0.65 -8.27 11.76
CA TRP A 362 -2.03 -8.34 11.30
C TRP A 362 -2.45 -7.00 10.71
N LEU A 363 -3.10 -7.09 9.56
CA LEU A 363 -3.70 -5.97 8.88
C LEU A 363 -5.17 -5.85 9.25
N LEU A 364 -5.52 -4.72 9.84
CA LEU A 364 -6.88 -4.26 9.83
C LEU A 364 -7.18 -3.85 8.39
N GLN A 365 -8.00 -4.66 7.69
CA GLN A 365 -8.37 -4.30 6.34
C GLN A 365 -9.27 -3.07 6.39
N ARG A 366 -8.70 -1.91 6.09
CA ARG A 366 -9.41 -0.63 5.98
C ARG A 366 -10.18 -0.60 4.67
N GLY A 367 -11.24 -1.41 4.59
CA GLY A 367 -12.08 -1.55 3.41
C GLY A 367 -11.34 -2.17 2.21
N THR A 368 -12.13 -2.57 1.23
CA THR A 368 -11.68 -3.14 -0.05
C THR A 368 -11.93 -2.20 -1.22
N ASP A 369 -12.51 -1.05 -0.92
CA ASP A 369 -13.14 -0.22 -1.93
C ASP A 369 -12.29 1.03 -2.11
N PHE A 370 -11.89 1.24 -3.35
CA PHE A 370 -10.97 2.26 -3.89
C PHE A 370 -11.32 3.72 -3.60
N THR A 371 -12.30 3.97 -2.76
CA THR A 371 -12.85 5.28 -2.47
C THR A 371 -13.48 5.24 -1.09
N HIS A 372 -12.85 5.94 -0.15
CA HIS A 372 -13.45 6.49 1.06
C HIS A 372 -13.46 5.64 2.34
N ALA A 373 -12.91 6.29 3.36
CA ALA A 373 -13.24 6.19 4.78
C ALA A 373 -12.90 4.88 5.53
N ASP A 374 -12.30 5.13 6.68
CA ASP A 374 -11.85 4.22 7.71
C ASP A 374 -13.02 3.44 8.34
N ASN A 375 -13.37 2.28 7.76
CA ASN A 375 -14.48 1.46 8.24
C ASN A 375 -14.06 0.29 9.16
N THR A 376 -12.77 0.12 9.47
CA THR A 376 -12.31 -0.85 10.48
C THR A 376 -11.83 -0.14 11.75
N ARG A 377 -12.78 0.09 12.66
CA ARG A 377 -12.59 0.75 13.96
C ARG A 377 -12.21 -0.25 15.05
N LEU A 378 -11.10 -0.95 14.83
CA LEU A 378 -10.51 -1.85 15.82
C LEU A 378 -9.38 -1.15 16.57
N GLU A 379 -9.44 -1.20 17.90
CA GLU A 379 -8.43 -0.61 18.78
C GLU A 379 -8.05 -1.56 19.90
N LEU A 380 -6.89 -1.36 20.51
CA LEU A 380 -6.53 -2.08 21.73
C LEU A 380 -7.43 -1.63 22.88
N GLY A 381 -7.94 -2.60 23.62
CA GLY A 381 -8.75 -2.35 24.80
C GLY A 381 -8.75 -3.55 25.74
N GLU A 382 -9.37 -3.36 26.90
CA GLU A 382 -9.52 -4.42 27.89
C GLU A 382 -10.97 -4.92 27.90
N VAL A 383 -11.16 -6.23 27.86
CA VAL A 383 -12.46 -6.90 27.99
C VAL A 383 -12.36 -7.98 29.06
N GLU A 384 -13.11 -7.79 30.15
CA GLU A 384 -13.14 -8.71 31.29
C GLU A 384 -11.74 -9.01 31.88
N GLY A 385 -10.85 -8.01 31.92
CA GLY A 385 -9.50 -8.17 32.47
C GLY A 385 -8.46 -8.75 31.50
N HIS A 386 -8.82 -8.96 30.24
CA HIS A 386 -7.92 -9.41 29.17
C HIS A 386 -7.72 -8.31 28.13
N GLN A 387 -6.49 -8.10 27.69
CA GLN A 387 -6.23 -7.27 26.51
C GLN A 387 -6.83 -7.95 25.28
N ALA A 388 -7.42 -7.12 24.43
CA ALA A 388 -8.10 -7.57 23.23
C ALA A 388 -8.15 -6.45 22.19
N LEU A 389 -8.37 -6.86 20.96
CA LEU A 389 -8.69 -5.97 19.87
C LEU A 389 -10.20 -5.74 19.82
N VAL A 390 -10.64 -4.54 20.20
CA VAL A 390 -12.04 -4.16 20.44
C VAL A 390 -12.60 -3.36 19.27
N TYR A 391 -13.81 -3.68 18.84
CA TYR A 391 -14.53 -2.95 17.79
C TYR A 391 -15.40 -1.83 18.39
N ARG A 392 -15.12 -0.58 18.02
CA ARG A 392 -15.92 0.58 18.47
C ARG A 392 -16.47 1.35 17.28
N SER A 393 -17.79 1.26 17.05
CA SER A 393 -18.48 2.03 16.01
C SER A 393 -19.63 2.86 16.59
N GLU A 394 -19.79 4.09 16.08
CA GLU A 394 -20.96 4.92 16.36
C GLU A 394 -22.23 4.40 15.65
N SER A 395 -22.06 3.46 14.71
CA SER A 395 -23.10 2.68 14.06
C SER A 395 -22.82 1.18 14.28
N PRO A 396 -23.41 0.53 15.31
CA PRO A 396 -23.07 -0.82 15.76
C PRO A 396 -23.37 -1.97 14.77
N ALA A 397 -24.02 -1.68 13.63
CA ALA A 397 -24.32 -2.67 12.61
C ALA A 397 -23.13 -2.80 11.65
N GLY A 398 -22.18 -3.69 11.96
CA GLY A 398 -20.96 -3.85 11.17
C GLY A 398 -20.40 -5.27 11.18
N SER A 399 -19.46 -5.52 10.27
CA SER A 399 -18.60 -6.69 10.29
C SER A 399 -17.17 -6.29 10.64
N ILE A 400 -16.54 -6.96 11.58
CA ILE A 400 -15.09 -6.86 11.80
C ILE A 400 -14.38 -7.66 10.71
N ARG A 401 -13.38 -7.07 10.06
CA ARG A 401 -12.53 -7.77 9.08
C ARG A 401 -11.06 -7.65 9.47
N LEU A 402 -10.45 -8.77 9.83
CA LEU A 402 -9.00 -8.88 10.03
C LEU A 402 -8.39 -9.65 8.89
N VAL A 403 -7.31 -9.13 8.33
CA VAL A 403 -6.51 -9.82 7.34
C VAL A 403 -5.10 -10.00 7.89
N THR A 404 -4.49 -11.14 7.66
CA THR A 404 -3.03 -11.29 7.81
C THR A 404 -2.42 -11.64 6.46
N ARG A 405 -1.12 -11.37 6.31
CA ARG A 405 -0.31 -11.78 5.17
C ARG A 405 0.86 -12.61 5.69
N VAL A 406 1.10 -13.75 5.04
CA VAL A 406 1.92 -14.88 5.54
C VAL A 406 1.33 -15.51 6.82
N PHE A 407 0.00 -15.49 7.00
CA PHE A 407 -0.74 -16.02 8.16
C PHE A 407 0.07 -15.98 9.48
N ALA A 408 0.41 -14.75 9.87
CA ALA A 408 1.05 -14.31 11.11
C ALA A 408 2.24 -15.14 11.62
N ASP A 409 3.20 -15.39 10.73
CA ASP A 409 4.41 -16.18 10.95
C ASP A 409 5.23 -15.81 12.21
N SER A 410 5.01 -16.51 13.33
CA SER A 410 5.89 -16.52 14.50
C SER A 410 7.05 -17.50 14.33
N ALA A 411 7.52 -17.68 13.09
CA ALA A 411 8.55 -18.58 12.57
C ALA A 411 8.10 -20.02 12.19
N ARG A 412 6.83 -20.18 11.79
CA ARG A 412 6.14 -21.31 11.11
C ARG A 412 6.67 -22.74 11.34
N ASN A 413 5.92 -23.46 12.17
CA ASN A 413 6.07 -24.84 12.59
C ASN A 413 5.79 -25.84 11.44
N LYS A 414 6.82 -26.47 10.86
CA LYS A 414 6.76 -27.40 9.71
C LYS A 414 5.70 -28.51 9.89
N GLY A 415 4.52 -28.34 9.26
CA GLY A 415 3.66 -29.42 8.77
C GLY A 415 2.86 -30.28 9.77
N ASN A 416 2.82 -29.96 11.07
CA ASN A 416 2.23 -30.84 12.10
C ASN A 416 1.01 -30.30 12.87
N LYS A 417 0.54 -29.07 12.61
CA LYS A 417 -0.58 -28.46 13.37
C LYS A 417 -1.93 -28.73 12.71
N LYS A 418 -2.93 -29.14 13.51
CA LYS A 418 -4.22 -29.60 12.99
C LYS A 418 -5.26 -28.49 12.96
N SER A 419 -5.16 -27.50 13.83
CA SER A 419 -6.24 -26.51 13.99
C SER A 419 -5.72 -25.11 14.31
N LEU A 420 -6.39 -24.12 13.72
CA LEU A 420 -6.31 -22.73 14.16
C LEU A 420 -7.24 -22.54 15.35
N VAL A 421 -6.80 -21.81 16.36
CA VAL A 421 -7.62 -21.45 17.52
C VAL A 421 -7.74 -19.94 17.63
N LEU A 422 -8.95 -19.47 17.94
CA LEU A 422 -9.30 -18.07 18.08
C LEU A 422 -10.21 -17.86 19.30
N TRP A 423 -9.93 -16.84 20.11
CA TRP A 423 -10.82 -16.38 21.19
C TRP A 423 -11.50 -15.07 20.82
N THR A 424 -12.82 -15.02 20.96
CA THR A 424 -13.63 -13.81 20.67
C THR A 424 -14.63 -13.50 21.77
N HIS A 425 -15.07 -12.25 21.89
CA HIS A 425 -16.09 -11.79 22.83
C HIS A 425 -17.19 -11.00 22.09
N ASP A 426 -18.47 -11.24 22.41
CA ASP A 426 -19.65 -10.54 21.86
C ASP A 426 -19.75 -10.46 20.32
N ILE A 427 -19.52 -11.60 19.65
CA ILE A 427 -19.60 -11.76 18.20
C ILE A 427 -20.71 -12.77 17.81
N GLU A 428 -21.61 -12.37 16.91
CA GLU A 428 -22.76 -13.17 16.43
C GLU A 428 -22.40 -14.21 15.36
N GLY A 429 -21.20 -14.16 14.81
CA GLY A 429 -20.78 -15.12 13.80
C GLY A 429 -19.37 -14.84 13.32
N ILE A 430 -18.61 -15.89 13.02
CA ILE A 430 -17.27 -15.78 12.46
C ILE A 430 -17.23 -16.61 11.18
N THR A 431 -16.77 -15.97 10.12
CA THR A 431 -16.44 -16.59 8.85
C THR A 431 -14.96 -16.41 8.60
N LEU A 432 -14.26 -17.51 8.37
CA LEU A 432 -12.87 -17.50 7.95
C LEU A 432 -12.86 -17.65 6.43
N LYS A 433 -12.22 -16.72 5.73
CA LYS A 433 -11.95 -16.86 4.30
C LYS A 433 -10.45 -16.94 4.07
N THR A 434 -10.01 -17.97 3.38
CA THR A 434 -8.63 -18.02 2.88
C THR A 434 -8.57 -17.39 1.50
N ASN A 435 -7.62 -16.49 1.25
CA ASN A 435 -7.21 -16.02 -0.08
C ASN A 435 -8.30 -15.42 -1.00
N TRP A 436 -8.43 -14.09 -0.95
CA TRP A 436 -9.26 -13.30 -1.88
C TRP A 436 -8.46 -12.26 -2.71
N PHE A 437 -7.19 -12.01 -2.38
CA PHE A 437 -6.47 -10.82 -2.88
C PHE A 437 -6.17 -10.82 -4.37
N LEU A 438 -6.25 -11.98 -5.04
CA LEU A 438 -5.64 -12.16 -6.34
C LEU A 438 -6.65 -12.25 -7.50
N ARG A 439 -7.96 -12.42 -7.24
CA ARG A 439 -9.05 -12.57 -8.24
C ARG A 439 -8.58 -13.21 -9.56
N GLN A 440 -7.84 -14.32 -9.45
CA GLN A 440 -7.34 -15.06 -10.60
C GLN A 440 -8.27 -16.24 -10.85
N PRO A 441 -8.43 -16.66 -12.12
CA PRO A 441 -8.95 -17.99 -12.43
C PRO A 441 -8.15 -19.04 -11.65
N GLY A 442 -8.80 -19.75 -10.73
CA GLY A 442 -8.16 -20.78 -9.87
C GLY A 442 -7.73 -20.34 -8.47
N ALA A 443 -7.98 -19.08 -8.06
CA ALA A 443 -7.82 -18.69 -6.66
C ALA A 443 -8.83 -19.46 -5.78
N LEU A 444 -8.31 -20.24 -4.82
CA LEU A 444 -9.15 -21.07 -3.95
C LEU A 444 -9.53 -20.28 -2.69
N THR A 445 -10.83 -20.02 -2.53
CA THR A 445 -11.35 -19.59 -1.24
C THR A 445 -11.79 -20.80 -0.45
N HIS A 446 -11.39 -20.88 0.83
CA HIS A 446 -11.93 -21.85 1.76
C HIS A 446 -12.69 -21.13 2.87
N LYS A 447 -13.84 -21.69 3.24
CA LYS A 447 -14.69 -21.16 4.30
C LYS A 447 -14.80 -22.14 5.46
N ALA A 448 -14.70 -21.61 6.68
CA ALA A 448 -15.16 -22.28 7.89
C ALA A 448 -16.09 -21.35 8.67
N SER A 449 -17.09 -21.95 9.33
CA SER A 449 -18.05 -21.26 10.18
C SER A 449 -17.77 -21.61 11.64
N ALA A 450 -17.76 -20.62 12.52
CA ALA A 450 -17.57 -20.84 13.95
C ALA A 450 -18.88 -20.87 14.72
N LYS A 451 -18.82 -21.34 15.97
CA LYS A 451 -19.95 -21.25 16.91
C LYS A 451 -20.16 -19.80 17.34
N VAL A 452 -21.39 -19.47 17.69
CA VAL A 452 -21.80 -18.12 18.09
C VAL A 452 -22.03 -18.09 19.59
N GLY A 453 -21.62 -17.03 20.29
CA GLY A 453 -21.89 -16.91 21.72
C GLY A 453 -21.65 -15.52 22.30
N LYS A 454 -22.28 -15.26 23.45
CA LYS A 454 -22.02 -14.08 24.29
C LYS A 454 -20.84 -14.36 25.22
N GLY A 455 -20.02 -13.35 25.51
CA GLY A 455 -18.80 -13.51 26.32
C GLY A 455 -17.65 -14.17 25.56
N TRP A 456 -16.56 -14.52 26.26
CA TRP A 456 -15.40 -15.18 25.67
C TRP A 456 -15.73 -16.59 25.15
N VAL A 457 -15.55 -16.80 23.84
CA VAL A 457 -15.75 -18.08 23.16
C VAL A 457 -14.46 -18.51 22.47
N LYS A 458 -14.03 -19.75 22.75
CA LYS A 458 -12.96 -20.43 22.03
C LYS A 458 -13.51 -21.09 20.76
N HIS A 459 -12.90 -20.78 19.64
CA HIS A 459 -13.15 -21.43 18.35
C HIS A 459 -11.94 -22.25 17.95
N VAL A 460 -12.20 -23.43 17.38
CA VAL A 460 -11.19 -24.33 16.85
C VAL A 460 -11.58 -24.62 15.42
N PHE A 461 -10.67 -24.35 14.49
CA PHE A 461 -10.86 -24.56 13.06
C PHE A 461 -9.87 -25.60 12.56
N PRO A 462 -10.27 -26.89 12.54
CA PRO A 462 -9.49 -27.92 11.92
C PRO A 462 -9.30 -27.65 10.44
N LEU A 463 -8.13 -27.99 9.93
CA LEU A 463 -7.82 -27.88 8.50
C LEU A 463 -8.86 -28.62 7.63
N SER A 464 -9.34 -29.78 8.10
CA SER A 464 -10.36 -30.60 7.44
C SER A 464 -11.74 -29.94 7.35
N GLU A 465 -12.00 -28.88 8.11
CA GLU A 465 -13.28 -28.16 8.09
C GLU A 465 -13.27 -26.95 7.13
N LEU A 466 -12.12 -26.65 6.51
CA LEU A 466 -12.01 -25.61 5.49
C LEU A 466 -12.46 -26.17 4.13
N ILE A 467 -13.63 -25.71 3.68
CA ILE A 467 -14.27 -26.19 2.45
C ILE A 467 -14.02 -25.19 1.32
N ARG A 468 -13.54 -25.67 0.17
CA ARG A 468 -13.39 -24.89 -1.07
C ARG A 468 -14.73 -24.30 -1.54
N ILE A 469 -14.71 -23.03 -1.94
CA ILE A 469 -15.81 -22.35 -2.63
C ILE A 469 -15.31 -21.74 -3.95
N GLU A 470 -16.09 -21.89 -5.02
CA GLU A 470 -15.85 -21.23 -6.33
C GLU A 470 -16.63 -19.90 -6.37
N GLU A 471 -16.02 -18.85 -6.94
CA GLU A 471 -16.56 -17.48 -6.84
C GLU A 471 -17.96 -17.30 -7.47
N GLU A 472 -18.74 -16.43 -6.83
CA GLU A 472 -19.95 -15.71 -7.28
C GLU A 472 -21.37 -16.26 -7.09
N THR A 473 -21.57 -17.44 -6.50
CA THR A 473 -22.86 -17.71 -5.85
C THR A 473 -22.63 -18.47 -4.55
N ASP A 474 -23.43 -18.19 -3.51
CA ASP A 474 -23.55 -19.02 -2.30
C ASP A 474 -24.04 -20.46 -2.60
N GLN A 475 -23.96 -20.91 -3.86
CA GLN A 475 -24.33 -22.20 -4.39
C GLN A 475 -23.11 -22.84 -5.06
N SER A 476 -22.24 -23.45 -4.24
CA SER A 476 -21.33 -24.47 -4.76
C SER A 476 -22.15 -25.63 -5.34
N PRO A 477 -21.88 -26.12 -6.56
CA PRO A 477 -22.45 -27.37 -7.04
C PRO A 477 -22.12 -28.49 -6.05
N GLU A 478 -23.11 -29.30 -5.65
CA GLU A 478 -22.86 -30.50 -4.85
C GLU A 478 -21.89 -31.43 -5.61
N GLY A 479 -20.60 -31.42 -5.27
CA GLY A 479 -19.67 -32.36 -5.91
C GLY A 479 -18.16 -32.24 -5.62
N SER A 480 -17.57 -31.05 -5.42
CA SER A 480 -16.12 -30.92 -5.24
C SER A 480 -15.74 -30.30 -3.89
N LYS A 481 -15.88 -31.08 -2.82
CA LYS A 481 -15.27 -30.75 -1.51
C LYS A 481 -13.78 -31.06 -1.55
N GLU A 482 -12.99 -30.20 -2.19
CA GLU A 482 -11.56 -30.19 -1.92
C GLU A 482 -11.34 -29.49 -0.57
N THR A 483 -10.65 -30.20 0.34
CA THR A 483 -10.22 -29.67 1.64
C THR A 483 -8.80 -29.17 1.53
N LEU A 484 -8.48 -28.06 2.21
CA LEU A 484 -7.11 -27.58 2.32
C LEU A 484 -6.22 -28.67 2.96
N GLU A 485 -5.05 -28.96 2.38
CA GLU A 485 -4.17 -30.04 2.85
C GLU A 485 -3.02 -29.53 3.73
N ASN A 486 -2.67 -28.24 3.64
CA ASN A 486 -1.59 -27.65 4.43
C ASN A 486 -1.85 -26.17 4.76
N TRP A 487 -1.65 -25.79 6.02
CA TRP A 487 -1.71 -24.39 6.46
C TRP A 487 -0.64 -23.51 5.82
N ASN A 488 0.46 -24.09 5.35
CA ASN A 488 1.49 -23.33 4.63
C ASN A 488 0.99 -22.76 3.29
N ASP A 489 -0.06 -23.34 2.71
CA ASP A 489 -0.68 -22.85 1.48
C ASP A 489 -1.60 -21.64 1.74
N VAL A 490 -1.86 -21.32 3.02
CA VAL A 490 -2.63 -20.15 3.44
C VAL A 490 -1.71 -18.94 3.54
N HIS A 491 -1.84 -18.06 2.57
CA HIS A 491 -1.08 -16.81 2.48
C HIS A 491 -1.79 -15.64 3.16
N SER A 492 -3.11 -15.72 3.26
CA SER A 492 -3.92 -14.73 3.96
C SER A 492 -5.13 -15.38 4.59
N LEU A 493 -5.53 -14.83 5.73
CA LEU A 493 -6.77 -15.17 6.39
C LEU A 493 -7.55 -13.91 6.63
N GLU A 494 -8.78 -13.91 6.15
CA GLU A 494 -9.79 -12.94 6.49
C GLU A 494 -10.70 -13.53 7.57
N LEU A 495 -10.75 -12.88 8.73
CA LEU A 495 -11.72 -13.15 9.78
C LEU A 495 -12.85 -12.13 9.61
N THR A 496 -14.01 -12.55 9.11
CA THR A 496 -15.22 -11.73 9.12
C THR A 496 -16.06 -12.08 10.34
N ALA A 497 -16.25 -11.13 11.25
CA ALA A 497 -17.09 -11.31 12.43
C ALA A 497 -18.31 -10.37 12.43
N GLN A 498 -19.52 -10.88 12.68
CA GLN A 498 -20.74 -10.06 12.83
C GLN A 498 -20.88 -9.57 14.28
N THR A 499 -21.20 -8.31 14.49
CA THR A 499 -21.20 -7.68 15.83
C THR A 499 -22.58 -7.66 16.48
N VAL A 500 -22.63 -7.84 17.81
CA VAL A 500 -23.86 -7.63 18.60
C VAL A 500 -24.10 -6.12 18.77
N PRO A 501 -25.30 -5.58 18.49
CA PRO A 501 -25.57 -4.13 18.55
C PRO A 501 -25.34 -3.44 19.91
N GLU A 502 -25.35 -4.20 21.01
CA GLU A 502 -25.20 -3.71 22.40
C GLU A 502 -24.02 -4.34 23.15
N GLY A 503 -23.19 -5.16 22.47
CA GLY A 503 -22.02 -5.81 23.06
C GLY A 503 -20.74 -5.00 22.93
N LEU A 504 -19.62 -5.53 23.44
CA LEU A 504 -18.27 -4.99 23.21
C LEU A 504 -17.47 -6.00 22.37
N PRO A 505 -17.66 -6.04 21.03
CA PRO A 505 -17.09 -7.10 20.21
C PRO A 505 -15.56 -7.05 20.25
N ALA A 506 -14.92 -8.18 20.53
CA ALA A 506 -13.47 -8.21 20.67
C ALA A 506 -12.83 -9.53 20.24
N ILE A 507 -11.53 -9.46 19.93
CA ILE A 507 -10.67 -10.59 19.55
C ILE A 507 -9.47 -10.62 20.50
N GLY A 508 -9.29 -11.73 21.23
CA GLY A 508 -8.38 -11.76 22.39
C GLY A 508 -7.13 -12.63 22.23
N TRP A 509 -7.18 -13.73 21.48
CA TRP A 509 -5.99 -14.57 21.28
C TRP A 509 -6.14 -15.45 20.04
N MET A 510 -5.02 -15.72 19.38
CA MET A 510 -4.95 -16.64 18.24
C MET A 510 -3.64 -17.42 18.20
N GLY A 511 -3.73 -18.70 17.83
CA GLY A 511 -2.57 -19.58 17.72
C GLY A 511 -2.92 -20.97 17.20
N TRP A 512 -1.92 -21.85 17.24
CA TRP A 512 -1.97 -23.22 16.73
C TRP A 512 -2.18 -24.26 17.84
N GLU A 513 -3.06 -25.23 17.59
CA GLU A 513 -3.20 -26.46 18.39
C GLU A 513 -2.86 -27.73 17.59
#